data_AF-A0A2N5ADI5-F1
#
_entry.id   AF-A0A2N5ADI5-F1
#
_cell.length_a   1.000
_cell.length_b   1.000
_cell.length_c   1.000
_cell.angle_alpha   90.00
_cell.angle_beta   90.00
_cell.angle_gamma   90.00
#
_symmetry.space_group_name_H-M   'P 1'
#
loop_
_entity.id
_entity.type
_entity.pdbx_description
1 polymer ?
#
loop_
_entity_poly.entity_id
_entity_poly.type
_entity_poly.pdbx_seq_one_letter_code
_entity_poly.pdbx_strand_id
1 'polypeptide(L)'
;MSSDVLFTPATDTTGWRINGDRLWASLMDLAQIGATPKGGCRRLTLTDLDRQGRDKVIGWAREAGMSVTIDKIGNVFMRREGRNPGLPPIVSGSHIDTQPTGGKFDGNYGVLAALEVVRTLNDLQ
;
A
#
# COMPACT_ATOMS: atom_id res chain seq x y z
N MET A 1 30.18 -15.79 -12.49
CA MET A 1 28.73 -16.07 -12.36
C MET A 1 28.06 -15.30 -13.48
N SER A 2 27.48 -16.02 -14.44
CA SER A 2 26.99 -15.45 -15.71
C SER A 2 25.88 -14.44 -15.46
N SER A 3 26.05 -13.25 -16.00
CA SER A 3 25.12 -12.12 -15.97
C SER A 3 24.00 -12.31 -16.99
N ASP A 4 23.31 -13.45 -16.93
CA ASP A 4 22.10 -13.70 -17.72
C ASP A 4 20.91 -13.03 -17.03
N VAL A 5 20.95 -11.70 -16.94
CA VAL A 5 19.73 -10.91 -16.79
C VAL A 5 18.98 -11.08 -18.10
N LEU A 6 18.16 -12.14 -18.14
CA LEU A 6 17.28 -12.50 -19.24
C LEU A 6 16.67 -11.23 -19.83
N PHE A 7 17.06 -10.92 -21.06
CA PHE A 7 16.47 -9.86 -21.87
C PHE A 7 15.05 -10.29 -22.21
N THR A 8 14.15 -10.12 -21.23
CA THR A 8 12.72 -10.28 -21.44
C THR A 8 12.30 -9.06 -22.25
N PRO A 9 11.62 -9.20 -23.39
CA PRO A 9 11.10 -8.04 -24.10
C PRO A 9 10.29 -7.19 -23.11
N ALA A 10 10.58 -5.88 -23.08
CA ALA A 10 9.90 -4.97 -22.20
C ALA A 10 8.39 -5.14 -22.41
N THR A 11 7.65 -5.34 -21.31
CA THR A 11 6.18 -5.38 -21.38
C THR A 11 5.72 -4.04 -21.92
N ASP A 12 4.94 -4.05 -23.01
CA ASP A 12 4.30 -2.83 -23.48
C ASP A 12 3.30 -2.36 -22.42
N THR A 13 3.62 -1.25 -21.79
CA THR A 13 2.80 -0.64 -20.73
C THR A 13 1.97 0.52 -21.26
N THR A 14 1.94 0.71 -22.58
CA THR A 14 1.12 1.74 -23.23
C THR A 14 -0.34 1.55 -22.84
N GLY A 15 -0.96 2.62 -22.33
CA GLY A 15 -2.36 2.60 -21.88
C GLY A 15 -2.59 2.02 -20.48
N TRP A 16 -1.57 1.53 -19.78
CA TRP A 16 -1.72 1.10 -18.39
C TRP A 16 -2.09 2.30 -17.52
N ARG A 17 -3.14 2.13 -16.73
CA ARG A 17 -3.71 3.15 -15.82
C ARG A 17 -4.19 2.47 -14.56
N ILE A 18 -4.00 3.15 -13.43
CA ILE A 18 -4.59 2.73 -12.17
C ILE A 18 -6.11 2.95 -12.16
N ASN A 19 -6.82 2.29 -11.25
CA ASN A 19 -8.20 2.63 -10.95
C ASN A 19 -8.23 3.78 -9.92
N GLY A 20 -8.37 5.02 -10.43
CA GLY A 20 -8.39 6.22 -9.60
C GLY A 20 -9.54 6.26 -8.60
N ASP A 21 -10.72 5.77 -8.98
CA ASP A 21 -11.90 5.76 -8.11
C ASP A 21 -11.74 4.77 -6.95
N ARG A 22 -11.16 3.59 -7.20
CA ARG A 22 -10.85 2.60 -6.17
C ARG A 22 -9.80 3.11 -5.18
N LEU A 23 -8.78 3.81 -5.67
CA LEU A 23 -7.79 4.47 -4.82
C LEU A 23 -8.44 5.56 -3.96
N TRP A 24 -9.25 6.42 -4.58
CA TRP A 24 -9.95 7.49 -3.87
C TRP A 24 -10.89 6.94 -2.79
N ALA A 25 -11.67 5.90 -3.11
CA ALA A 25 -12.52 5.21 -2.15
C ALA A 25 -11.71 4.65 -0.97
N SER A 26 -10.59 3.97 -1.25
CA SER A 26 -9.71 3.45 -0.20
C SER A 26 -9.15 4.55 0.71
N LEU A 27 -8.79 5.71 0.15
CA LEU A 27 -8.35 6.88 0.92
C LEU A 27 -9.46 7.42 1.83
N MET A 28 -10.67 7.57 1.29
CA MET A 28 -11.81 8.08 2.07
C MET A 28 -12.25 7.10 3.16
N ASP A 29 -12.13 5.80 2.90
CA ASP A 29 -12.43 4.73 3.84
C ASP A 29 -11.41 4.63 4.98
N LEU A 30 -10.12 4.83 4.70
CA LEU A 30 -9.09 4.89 5.73
C LEU A 30 -9.21 6.17 6.56
N ALA A 31 -9.59 7.29 5.93
CA ALA A 31 -9.77 8.58 6.60
C ALA A 31 -10.88 8.58 7.67
N GLN A 32 -11.83 7.62 7.63
CA GLN A 32 -12.82 7.46 8.69
C GLN A 32 -12.20 7.04 10.03
N ILE A 33 -11.08 6.31 10.00
CA ILE A 33 -10.42 5.83 11.21
C ILE A 33 -9.61 6.97 11.83
N GLY A 34 -10.13 7.54 12.91
CA GLY A 34 -9.54 8.73 13.53
C GLY A 34 -9.98 10.03 12.87
N ALA A 35 -11.12 10.06 12.17
CA ALA A 35 -11.69 11.29 11.65
C ALA A 35 -11.87 12.35 12.77
N THR A 36 -11.62 13.62 12.42
CA THR A 36 -11.75 14.76 13.33
C THR A 36 -12.89 15.70 12.88
N PRO A 37 -13.48 16.50 13.78
CA PRO A 37 -14.57 17.42 13.41
C PRO A 37 -14.24 18.44 12.31
N LYS A 38 -12.95 18.77 12.12
CA LYS A 38 -12.48 19.70 11.08
C LYS A 38 -12.21 19.00 9.73
N GLY A 39 -12.55 17.71 9.60
CA GLY A 39 -12.35 16.94 8.37
C GLY A 39 -10.95 16.35 8.18
N GLY A 40 -10.06 16.44 9.17
CA GLY A 40 -8.75 15.79 9.19
C GLY A 40 -8.76 14.42 9.87
N CYS A 41 -7.57 13.87 10.13
CA CYS A 41 -7.35 12.58 10.80
C CYS A 41 -6.39 12.73 12.00
N ARG A 42 -6.74 12.11 13.13
CA ARG A 42 -5.90 11.91 14.31
C ARG A 42 -5.76 10.42 14.58
N ARG A 43 -4.72 9.83 14.00
CA ARG A 43 -4.37 8.42 14.15
C ARG A 43 -2.90 8.35 14.55
N LEU A 44 -2.62 8.71 15.80
CA LEU A 44 -1.26 8.74 16.34
C LEU A 44 -0.67 7.33 16.35
N THR A 45 0.62 7.24 16.07
CA THR A 45 1.37 5.97 16.02
C THR A 45 1.14 5.14 17.28
N LEU A 46 0.91 3.83 17.11
CA LEU A 46 0.73 2.84 18.18
C LEU A 46 -0.51 3.02 19.07
N THR A 47 -1.44 3.91 18.70
CA THR A 47 -2.76 3.94 19.33
C THR A 47 -3.68 2.86 18.75
N ASP A 48 -4.80 2.57 19.41
CA ASP A 48 -5.82 1.65 18.87
C ASP A 48 -6.34 2.06 17.50
N LEU A 49 -6.38 3.36 17.21
CA LEU A 49 -6.76 3.88 15.89
C LEU A 49 -5.69 3.57 14.85
N ASP A 50 -4.41 3.65 15.20
CA ASP A 50 -3.32 3.23 14.30
C ASP A 50 -3.41 1.72 14.04
N ARG A 51 -3.61 0.90 15.07
CA ARG A 51 -3.85 -0.54 14.92
C ARG A 51 -5.01 -0.81 13.95
N GLN A 52 -6.16 -0.18 14.15
CA GLN A 52 -7.33 -0.34 13.26
C GLN A 52 -7.04 0.08 11.82
N GLY A 53 -6.29 1.17 11.63
CA GLY A 53 -5.84 1.60 10.31
C GLY A 53 -4.94 0.56 9.64
N ARG A 54 -3.97 0.01 10.38
CA ARG A 54 -3.07 -1.04 9.91
C ARG A 54 -3.83 -2.31 9.56
N ASP A 55 -4.74 -2.75 10.43
CA ASP A 55 -5.57 -3.94 10.22
C ASP A 55 -6.42 -3.80 8.94
N LYS A 56 -6.99 -2.61 8.68
CA LYS A 56 -7.76 -2.34 7.46
C LYS A 56 -6.90 -2.42 6.19
N VAL A 57 -5.72 -1.80 6.21
CA VAL A 57 -4.78 -1.84 5.06
C VAL A 57 -4.24 -3.27 4.84
N ILE A 58 -3.93 -3.99 5.91
CA ILE A 58 -3.51 -5.41 5.86
C ILE A 58 -4.63 -6.29 5.29
N GLY A 59 -5.88 -6.05 5.67
CA GLY A 59 -7.05 -6.75 5.12
C GLY A 59 -7.11 -6.59 3.60
N TRP A 60 -7.08 -5.36 3.13
CA TRP A 60 -7.05 -5.07 1.69
C TRP A 60 -5.86 -5.67 0.95
N ALA A 61 -4.70 -5.74 1.60
CA ALA A 61 -3.52 -6.36 1.02
C ALA A 61 -3.68 -7.87 0.84
N ARG A 62 -4.28 -8.54 1.83
CA ARG A 62 -4.59 -9.98 1.76
C ARG A 62 -5.67 -10.27 0.72
N GLU A 63 -6.69 -9.42 0.63
CA GLU A 63 -7.72 -9.49 -0.43
C GLU A 63 -7.11 -9.38 -1.82
N ALA A 64 -6.05 -8.57 -1.98
CA ALA A 64 -5.27 -8.47 -3.22
C ALA A 64 -4.27 -9.62 -3.42
N GLY A 65 -4.29 -10.67 -2.59
CA GLY A 65 -3.45 -11.86 -2.71
C GLY A 65 -2.01 -11.69 -2.23
N MET A 66 -1.69 -10.63 -1.48
CA MET A 66 -0.35 -10.44 -0.93
C MET A 66 -0.14 -11.22 0.37
N SER A 67 1.09 -11.70 0.57
CA SER A 67 1.55 -12.16 1.88
C SER A 67 1.92 -10.96 2.76
N VAL A 68 1.78 -11.10 4.08
CA VAL A 68 2.05 -10.00 5.03
C VAL A 68 3.01 -10.48 6.11
N THR A 69 4.08 -9.72 6.32
CA THR A 69 4.99 -9.88 7.44
C THR A 69 5.10 -8.57 8.23
N ILE A 70 5.35 -8.68 9.53
CA ILE A 70 5.52 -7.55 10.43
C ILE A 70 6.85 -7.73 11.14
N ASP A 71 7.72 -6.73 11.10
CA ASP A 71 9.01 -6.80 11.77
C ASP A 71 8.90 -6.50 13.28
N LYS A 72 10.05 -6.55 13.98
CA LYS A 72 10.10 -6.37 15.44
C LYS A 72 9.67 -4.97 15.91
N ILE A 73 9.65 -3.96 15.05
CA ILE A 73 9.25 -2.59 15.39
C ILE A 73 7.90 -2.21 14.78
N GLY A 74 7.20 -3.17 14.17
CA GLY A 74 5.85 -2.98 13.66
C GLY A 74 5.77 -2.43 12.25
N ASN A 75 6.88 -2.40 11.49
CA ASN A 75 6.77 -2.12 10.05
C ASN A 75 6.03 -3.27 9.38
N VAL A 76 5.08 -2.92 8.51
CA VAL A 76 4.25 -3.88 7.80
C VAL A 76 4.76 -4.00 6.37
N PHE A 77 5.11 -5.22 5.97
CA PHE A 77 5.52 -5.53 4.61
C PHE A 77 4.43 -6.37 3.94
N MET A 78 3.91 -5.88 2.82
CA MET A 78 2.88 -6.54 2.01
C MET A 78 3.52 -6.94 0.69
N ARG A 79 3.70 -8.25 0.47
CA ARG A 79 4.48 -8.78 -0.65
C ARG A 79 3.57 -9.46 -1.67
N ARG A 80 3.57 -8.91 -2.88
CA ARG A 80 3.16 -9.58 -4.11
C ARG A 80 4.37 -10.33 -4.68
N GLU A 81 4.26 -11.65 -4.84
CA GLU A 81 5.39 -12.44 -5.33
C GLU A 81 5.66 -12.21 -6.82
N GLY A 82 6.94 -12.03 -7.18
CA GLY A 82 7.38 -11.91 -8.56
C GLY A 82 7.73 -13.28 -9.16
N ARG A 83 7.95 -13.34 -10.48
CA ARG A 83 8.32 -14.59 -11.18
C ARG A 83 9.62 -15.22 -10.69
N ASN A 84 10.54 -14.41 -10.14
CA ASN A 84 11.77 -14.87 -9.50
C ASN A 84 11.82 -14.32 -8.07
N PRO A 85 11.42 -15.10 -7.04
CA PRO A 85 11.38 -14.63 -5.66
C PRO A 85 12.76 -14.45 -5.02
N GLY A 86 13.84 -14.95 -5.64
CA GLY A 86 15.22 -14.83 -5.15
C GLY A 86 15.89 -13.49 -5.45
N LEU A 87 15.31 -12.64 -6.29
CA LEU A 87 15.81 -11.29 -6.55
C LEU A 87 15.39 -10.31 -5.43
N PRO A 88 16.17 -9.25 -5.18
CA PRO A 88 15.76 -8.18 -4.29
C PRO A 88 14.41 -7.57 -4.71
N PRO A 89 13.49 -7.30 -3.77
CA PRO A 89 12.20 -6.71 -4.09
C PRO A 89 12.36 -5.24 -4.50
N ILE A 90 11.47 -4.78 -5.36
CA ILE A 90 11.17 -3.35 -5.51
C ILE A 90 10.13 -3.01 -4.44
N VAL A 91 10.41 -1.98 -3.64
CA VAL A 91 9.53 -1.56 -2.54
C VAL A 91 9.00 -0.15 -2.79
N SER A 92 7.73 0.05 -2.44
CA SER A 92 7.09 1.35 -2.40
C SER A 92 6.15 1.38 -1.20
N GLY A 93 6.06 2.52 -0.54
CA GLY A 93 5.29 2.68 0.69
C GLY A 93 5.50 4.06 1.30
N SER A 94 4.94 4.25 2.49
CA SER A 94 5.04 5.46 3.29
C SER A 94 4.58 5.13 4.71
N HIS A 95 3.79 5.98 5.35
CA HIS A 95 3.22 5.75 6.69
C HIS A 95 1.70 5.96 6.68
N ILE A 96 1.00 5.46 7.70
CA ILE A 96 -0.45 5.67 7.85
C ILE A 96 -0.85 6.29 9.19
N ASP A 97 0.09 6.47 10.11
CA ASP A 97 -0.13 7.31 11.28
C ASP A 97 -0.17 8.78 10.87
N THR A 98 -0.81 9.60 11.68
CA THR A 98 -1.00 11.02 11.42
C THR A 98 -0.68 11.87 12.64
N GLN A 99 -0.38 13.14 12.41
CA GLN A 99 -0.30 14.15 13.46
C GLN A 99 -1.67 14.36 14.16
N PRO A 100 -1.71 14.99 15.36
CA PRO A 100 -2.97 15.30 16.05
C PRO A 100 -3.98 16.10 15.22
N THR A 101 -3.50 16.93 14.29
CA THR A 101 -4.29 17.71 13.34
C THR A 101 -3.94 17.34 11.89
N GLY A 102 -3.64 16.06 11.64
CA GLY A 102 -3.20 15.58 10.34
C GLY A 102 -4.28 15.65 9.26
N GLY A 103 -3.85 15.69 8.01
CA GLY A 103 -4.72 15.57 6.84
C GLY A 103 -5.02 14.12 6.49
N LYS A 104 -5.88 13.91 5.48
CA LYS A 104 -6.25 12.57 4.98
C LYS A 104 -5.18 11.91 4.10
N PHE A 105 -4.26 12.71 3.55
CA PHE A 105 -3.40 12.30 2.43
C PHE A 105 -1.94 12.11 2.83
N ASP A 106 -1.44 12.90 3.78
CA ASP A 106 -0.06 12.81 4.25
C ASP A 106 0.24 11.40 4.78
N GLY A 107 1.32 10.81 4.27
CA GLY A 107 1.67 9.39 4.40
C GLY A 107 0.72 8.42 3.68
N ASN A 108 -0.56 8.47 4.07
CA ASN A 108 -1.62 7.55 3.66
C ASN A 108 -1.71 7.36 2.14
N TYR A 109 -1.55 8.44 1.38
CA TYR A 109 -1.54 8.40 -0.08
C TYR A 109 -0.46 7.48 -0.63
N GLY A 110 0.77 7.54 -0.11
CA GLY A 110 1.87 6.71 -0.60
C GLY A 110 1.62 5.22 -0.37
N VAL A 111 1.07 4.85 0.79
CA VAL A 111 0.73 3.45 1.11
C VAL A 111 -0.40 2.94 0.22
N LEU A 112 -1.48 3.71 0.06
CA LEU A 112 -2.63 3.27 -0.72
C LEU A 112 -2.38 3.34 -2.23
N ALA A 113 -1.53 4.24 -2.70
CA ALA A 113 -1.05 4.23 -4.09
C ALA A 113 -0.23 2.97 -4.40
N ALA A 114 0.65 2.54 -3.50
CA ALA A 114 1.41 1.30 -3.66
C ALA A 114 0.49 0.07 -3.69
N LEU A 115 -0.53 0.02 -2.83
CA LEU A 115 -1.57 -1.00 -2.87
C LEU A 115 -2.36 -0.99 -4.19
N GLU A 116 -2.73 0.20 -4.68
CA GLU A 116 -3.46 0.33 -5.95
C GLU A 116 -2.61 -0.12 -7.15
N VAL A 117 -1.30 0.11 -7.13
CA VAL A 117 -0.38 -0.46 -8.14
C VAL A 117 -0.50 -1.98 -8.15
N VAL A 118 -0.46 -2.64 -6.99
CA VAL A 118 -0.61 -4.11 -6.91
C VAL A 118 -1.97 -4.56 -7.45
N ARG A 119 -3.06 -3.89 -7.05
CA ARG A 119 -4.41 -4.22 -7.54
C ARG A 119 -4.52 -4.05 -9.05
N THR A 120 -3.97 -2.97 -9.60
CA THR A 120 -3.93 -2.73 -11.05
C THR A 120 -3.12 -3.80 -11.78
N LEU A 121 -1.96 -4.20 -11.24
CA LEU A 121 -1.17 -5.29 -11.81
C LEU A 121 -1.91 -6.64 -11.78
N ASN A 122 -2.81 -6.85 -10.82
CA ASN A 122 -3.67 -8.05 -10.78
C ASN A 122 -4.82 -7.95 -11.79
N ASP A 123 -5.40 -6.76 -12.00
CA ASP A 123 -6.47 -6.55 -12.99
C ASP A 123 -5.97 -6.67 -14.44
N LEU A 124 -4.67 -6.40 -14.68
CA LEU A 124 -4.01 -6.48 -15.98
C LEU A 124 -3.46 -7.88 -16.33
N GLN A 125 -3.61 -8.86 -15.43
CA GLN A 125 -3.22 -10.25 -15.66
C GLN A 125 -4.32 -11.06 -16.32
#